data_AF-A0A2E0FHH2-F1
#
_entry.id   AF-A0A2E0FHH2-F1
#
_cell.length_a   1.000
_cell.length_b   1.000
_cell.length_c   1.000
_cell.angle_alpha   90.00
_cell.angle_beta   90.00
_cell.angle_gamma   90.00
#
_symmetry.space_group_name_H-M   'P 1'
#
loop_
_entity.id
_entity.type
_entity.pdbx_description
1 polymer ?
#
loop_
_entity_poly.entity_id
_entity_poly.type
_entity_poly.pdbx_seq_one_letter_code
_entity_poly.pdbx_strand_id
1 'polypeptide(L)'
;NAIYRHGGGGGGATGNGSDAQNDSTNPNADGGAGVSSRYLDGNLRFYGGGGGGGTRSGANPSTGDDGGGDGAYDNGLISSQAEAGTDGTGGGGGGGGAFSGFQSGADGGDGVLIIRVPQEEPVATTTGSPTIRTYTYLSVAYRSYEFRNSGTIVW
;
A
#
# COMPACT_ATOMS: atom_id res chain seq x y z
N ASN A 1 -14.65 -6.20 -33.63
CA ASN A 1 -14.67 -6.54 -32.20
C ASN A 1 -13.39 -6.07 -31.55
N ALA A 2 -13.44 -4.99 -30.78
CA ALA A 2 -12.34 -4.62 -29.91
C ALA A 2 -12.41 -5.50 -28.66
N ILE A 3 -11.34 -6.21 -28.32
CA ILE A 3 -11.22 -6.93 -27.05
C ILE A 3 -10.84 -5.89 -25.99
N TYR A 4 -11.69 -5.69 -25.00
CA TYR A 4 -11.37 -4.88 -23.82
C TYR A 4 -10.41 -5.70 -22.94
N ARG A 5 -9.24 -5.14 -22.63
CA ARG A 5 -8.27 -5.75 -21.72
C ARG A 5 -8.35 -5.00 -20.40
N HIS A 6 -8.41 -5.76 -19.32
CA HIS A 6 -8.43 -5.25 -17.96
C HIS A 6 -7.26 -5.87 -17.20
N GLY A 7 -6.67 -5.12 -16.27
CA GLY A 7 -5.64 -5.62 -15.37
C GLY A 7 -6.24 -6.08 -14.05
N GLY A 8 -5.80 -7.22 -13.51
CA GLY A 8 -6.14 -7.64 -12.15
C GLY A 8 -5.52 -6.74 -11.08
N GLY A 9 -6.09 -6.74 -9.89
CA GLY A 9 -5.55 -6.04 -8.72
C GLY A 9 -4.30 -6.74 -8.17
N GLY A 10 -3.38 -5.96 -7.60
CA GLY A 10 -2.19 -6.48 -6.94
C GLY A 10 -2.53 -7.15 -5.61
N GLY A 11 -1.78 -8.19 -5.23
CA GLY A 11 -1.89 -8.77 -3.89
C GLY A 11 -1.36 -7.84 -2.80
N GLY A 12 -1.94 -7.95 -1.60
CA GLY A 12 -1.45 -7.33 -0.37
C GLY A 12 -0.87 -8.34 0.60
N ALA A 13 -0.46 -7.88 1.78
CA ALA A 13 0.21 -8.67 2.80
C ALA A 13 -0.67 -9.78 3.40
N THR A 14 -2.00 -9.64 3.32
CA THR A 14 -2.94 -10.61 3.92
C THR A 14 -3.97 -11.16 2.93
N GLY A 15 -3.99 -10.69 1.69
CA GLY A 15 -4.97 -11.14 0.70
C GLY A 15 -4.52 -10.90 -0.74
N ASN A 16 -5.09 -11.68 -1.65
CA ASN A 16 -4.93 -11.44 -3.08
C ASN A 16 -5.82 -10.25 -3.52
N GLY A 17 -5.40 -9.54 -4.56
CA GLY A 17 -6.27 -8.61 -5.26
C GLY A 17 -7.33 -9.33 -6.08
N SER A 18 -8.35 -8.59 -6.50
CA SER A 18 -9.44 -9.12 -7.32
C SER A 18 -9.04 -9.26 -8.78
N ASP A 19 -9.50 -10.32 -9.43
CA ASP A 19 -9.39 -10.46 -10.88
C ASP A 19 -10.28 -9.43 -11.58
N ALA A 20 -9.82 -8.92 -12.72
CA ALA A 20 -10.66 -8.06 -13.52
C ALA A 20 -11.81 -8.82 -14.17
N GLN A 21 -13.02 -8.33 -13.99
CA GLN A 21 -14.21 -8.94 -14.58
C GLN A 21 -14.45 -8.42 -16.01
N ASN A 22 -14.85 -9.32 -16.91
CA ASN A 22 -15.25 -8.98 -18.28
C ASN A 22 -16.73 -8.58 -18.33
N ASP A 23 -17.16 -7.73 -17.41
CA ASP A 23 -18.52 -7.17 -17.34
C ASP A 23 -18.41 -5.64 -17.30
N SER A 24 -19.16 -4.96 -18.18
CA SER A 24 -19.23 -3.50 -18.26
C SER A 24 -19.77 -2.82 -17.01
N THR A 25 -20.37 -3.57 -16.08
CA THR A 25 -21.03 -3.01 -14.89
C THR A 25 -20.15 -2.99 -13.65
N ASN A 26 -19.11 -3.83 -13.56
CA ASN A 26 -18.21 -3.86 -12.40
C ASN A 26 -16.82 -4.43 -12.74
N PRO A 27 -15.98 -3.71 -13.50
CA PRO A 27 -14.65 -4.18 -13.86
C PRO A 27 -13.62 -4.01 -12.73
N ASN A 28 -14.05 -3.74 -11.49
CA ASN A 28 -13.16 -3.32 -10.41
C ASN A 28 -12.25 -4.48 -10.01
N ALA A 29 -10.96 -4.27 -10.21
CA ALA A 29 -9.90 -5.19 -9.87
C ALA A 29 -9.13 -4.62 -8.67
N ASP A 30 -9.82 -4.56 -7.53
CA ASP A 30 -9.30 -3.90 -6.32
C ASP A 30 -8.06 -4.62 -5.77
N GLY A 31 -7.18 -3.86 -5.13
CA GLY A 31 -6.00 -4.39 -4.47
C GLY A 31 -6.32 -5.31 -3.29
N GLY A 32 -5.40 -6.20 -2.96
CA GLY A 32 -5.52 -7.08 -1.79
C GLY A 32 -5.24 -6.37 -0.47
N ALA A 33 -5.88 -6.82 0.61
CA ALA A 33 -5.75 -6.21 1.92
C ALA A 33 -4.31 -6.29 2.49
N GLY A 34 -3.94 -5.25 3.24
CA GLY A 34 -2.70 -5.15 3.99
C GLY A 34 -2.79 -5.83 5.36
N VAL A 35 -1.80 -5.58 6.21
CA VAL A 35 -1.79 -5.99 7.61
C VAL A 35 -2.01 -4.79 8.52
N SER A 36 -2.90 -4.95 9.50
CA SER A 36 -3.19 -3.89 10.47
C SER A 36 -2.30 -4.01 11.72
N SER A 37 -1.85 -2.87 12.27
CA SER A 37 -1.03 -2.83 13.47
C SER A 37 -1.21 -1.53 14.28
N ARG A 38 -1.19 -1.63 15.61
CA ARG A 38 -1.48 -0.52 16.56
C ARG A 38 -0.27 -0.04 17.38
N TYR A 39 0.93 -0.38 16.92
CA TYR A 39 2.14 -0.40 17.74
C TYR A 39 2.76 0.98 18.08
N LEU A 40 2.39 2.08 17.41
CA LEU A 40 3.02 3.41 17.64
C LEU A 40 2.30 4.30 18.64
N ASP A 41 0.98 4.43 18.47
CA ASP A 41 0.16 5.45 19.13
C ASP A 41 -1.20 4.90 19.56
N GLY A 42 -1.40 3.57 19.46
CA GLY A 42 -2.69 2.91 19.69
C GLY A 42 -3.68 3.03 18.53
N ASN A 43 -3.40 3.87 17.53
CA ASN A 43 -4.22 3.98 16.33
C ASN A 43 -3.96 2.80 15.40
N LEU A 44 -5.02 2.32 14.73
CA LEU A 44 -4.88 1.28 13.73
C LEU A 44 -4.20 1.88 12.49
N ARG A 45 -3.10 1.28 12.07
CA ARG A 45 -2.42 1.59 10.82
C ARG A 45 -2.36 0.33 9.97
N PHE A 46 -2.41 0.48 8.66
CA PHE A 46 -2.35 -0.62 7.72
C PHE A 46 -1.09 -0.53 6.87
N TYR A 47 -0.53 -1.68 6.50
CA TYR A 47 0.72 -1.79 5.76
C TYR A 47 0.64 -2.89 4.71
N GLY A 48 1.30 -2.70 3.58
CA GLY A 48 1.49 -3.70 2.54
C GLY A 48 0.21 -4.04 1.79
N GLY A 49 -0.69 -3.09 1.59
CA GLY A 49 -1.87 -3.31 0.73
C GLY A 49 -1.52 -3.33 -0.77
N GLY A 50 -2.39 -3.92 -1.58
CA GLY A 50 -2.23 -4.01 -3.03
C GLY A 50 -2.77 -2.78 -3.76
N GLY A 51 -2.22 -2.50 -4.94
CA GLY A 51 -2.76 -1.49 -5.86
C GLY A 51 -3.89 -2.02 -6.73
N GLY A 52 -4.82 -1.16 -7.14
CA GLY A 52 -5.94 -1.49 -8.02
C GLY A 52 -5.50 -1.68 -9.49
N GLY A 53 -6.13 -2.57 -10.23
CA GLY A 53 -5.84 -2.83 -11.65
C GLY A 53 -6.55 -1.87 -12.61
N GLY A 54 -5.88 -1.42 -13.67
CA GLY A 54 -6.48 -0.44 -14.61
C GLY A 54 -7.67 -1.00 -15.43
N THR A 55 -8.65 -0.15 -15.71
CA THR A 55 -9.86 -0.49 -16.48
C THR A 55 -10.17 0.47 -17.62
N ARG A 56 -10.93 0.00 -18.62
CA ARG A 56 -11.36 0.77 -19.81
C ARG A 56 -12.88 1.02 -19.86
N SER A 57 -13.68 0.41 -19.00
CA SER A 57 -15.13 0.60 -19.04
C SER A 57 -15.79 0.27 -17.71
N GLY A 58 -16.11 1.29 -16.93
CA GLY A 58 -16.83 1.16 -15.66
C GLY A 58 -17.01 2.53 -15.01
N ALA A 59 -18.00 2.67 -14.13
CA ALA A 59 -18.29 3.96 -13.52
C ALA A 59 -17.21 4.41 -12.51
N ASN A 60 -16.43 3.48 -11.96
CA ASN A 60 -15.50 3.74 -10.85
C ASN A 60 -14.08 3.19 -11.12
N PRO A 61 -13.03 3.85 -10.59
CA PRO A 61 -11.70 3.26 -10.50
C PRO A 61 -11.73 1.96 -9.68
N SER A 62 -10.79 1.06 -9.98
CA SER A 62 -10.39 0.04 -9.03
C SER A 62 -9.60 0.70 -7.91
N THR A 63 -9.89 0.33 -6.68
CA THR A 63 -9.26 0.96 -5.53
C THR A 63 -8.04 0.17 -5.09
N GLY A 64 -6.96 0.87 -4.76
CA GLY A 64 -5.94 0.31 -3.90
C GLY A 64 -6.50 0.11 -2.49
N ASP A 65 -5.96 -0.85 -1.75
CA ASP A 65 -6.35 -1.09 -0.36
C ASP A 65 -5.18 -0.82 0.58
N ASP A 66 -5.44 -0.43 1.83
CA ASP A 66 -4.43 -0.33 2.89
C ASP A 66 -3.12 0.39 2.51
N GLY A 67 -3.25 1.49 1.76
CA GLY A 67 -2.14 2.30 1.26
C GLY A 67 -1.69 1.97 -0.17
N GLY A 68 -2.34 1.04 -0.85
CA GLY A 68 -2.18 0.86 -2.29
C GLY A 68 -2.82 2.01 -3.08
N GLY A 69 -2.34 2.22 -4.30
CA GLY A 69 -2.87 3.24 -5.22
C GLY A 69 -3.96 2.70 -6.16
N ASP A 70 -4.84 3.59 -6.58
CA ASP A 70 -5.96 3.28 -7.49
C ASP A 70 -5.50 3.06 -8.93
N GLY A 71 -6.17 2.14 -9.64
CA GLY A 71 -5.89 1.86 -11.04
C GLY A 71 -6.37 2.97 -11.97
N ALA A 72 -5.67 3.15 -13.10
CA ALA A 72 -6.11 4.07 -14.14
C ALA A 72 -7.47 3.65 -14.70
N TYR A 73 -8.32 4.62 -15.05
CA TYR A 73 -9.61 4.32 -15.66
C TYR A 73 -10.05 5.37 -16.69
N ASP A 74 -10.87 4.95 -17.63
CA ASP A 74 -11.55 5.80 -18.61
C ASP A 74 -12.94 5.22 -18.86
N ASN A 75 -13.98 6.06 -18.77
CA ASN A 75 -15.36 5.68 -19.08
C ASN A 75 -15.99 6.49 -20.23
N GLY A 76 -15.17 7.24 -20.97
CA GLY A 76 -15.59 8.12 -22.07
C GLY A 76 -16.15 9.48 -21.63
N LEU A 77 -16.38 9.69 -20.33
CA LEU A 77 -16.76 10.97 -19.74
C LEU A 77 -15.68 11.51 -18.80
N ILE A 78 -15.07 10.63 -18.02
CA ILE A 78 -14.01 10.91 -17.05
C ILE A 78 -12.88 9.91 -17.27
N SER A 79 -11.65 10.42 -17.23
CA SER A 79 -10.44 9.62 -17.27
C SER A 79 -9.51 10.03 -16.13
N SER A 80 -8.90 9.06 -15.46
CA SER A 80 -7.85 9.28 -14.46
C SER A 80 -6.64 8.39 -14.72
N GLN A 81 -5.47 8.91 -14.37
CA GLN A 81 -4.23 8.14 -14.35
C GLN A 81 -4.18 7.25 -13.11
N ALA A 82 -3.34 6.21 -13.15
CA ALA A 82 -3.05 5.38 -11.98
C ALA A 82 -2.45 6.23 -10.86
N GLU A 83 -2.80 5.92 -9.62
CA GLU A 83 -2.32 6.62 -8.42
C GLU A 83 -1.19 5.84 -7.76
N ALA A 84 -0.22 6.56 -7.19
CA ALA A 84 0.87 5.96 -6.45
C ALA A 84 0.38 5.38 -5.12
N GLY A 85 1.10 4.36 -4.63
CA GLY A 85 0.91 3.90 -3.26
C GLY A 85 1.26 5.01 -2.25
N THR A 86 0.72 4.88 -1.04
CA THR A 86 0.98 5.81 0.06
C THR A 86 2.33 5.51 0.72
N ASP A 87 3.21 6.49 0.74
CA ASP A 87 4.51 6.38 1.42
C ASP A 87 4.37 6.03 2.91
N GLY A 88 5.24 5.15 3.38
CA GLY A 88 5.30 4.62 4.73
C GLY A 88 4.28 3.54 5.02
N THR A 89 3.58 3.03 3.99
CA THR A 89 2.66 1.90 4.11
C THR A 89 3.20 0.64 3.47
N GLY A 90 4.12 0.74 2.50
CA GLY A 90 4.57 -0.39 1.68
C GLY A 90 3.53 -0.89 0.67
N GLY A 91 2.50 -0.08 0.39
CA GLY A 91 1.42 -0.43 -0.53
C GLY A 91 1.84 -0.41 -2.01
N GLY A 92 1.21 -1.24 -2.84
CA GLY A 92 1.46 -1.29 -4.28
C GLY A 92 0.89 -0.08 -5.03
N GLY A 93 1.53 0.32 -6.14
CA GLY A 93 1.00 1.36 -7.02
C GLY A 93 -0.13 0.84 -7.91
N GLY A 94 -0.97 1.75 -8.41
CA GLY A 94 -2.07 1.42 -9.31
C GLY A 94 -1.61 0.94 -10.69
N GLY A 95 -2.40 0.05 -11.30
CA GLY A 95 -2.17 -0.47 -12.63
C GLY A 95 -2.54 0.54 -13.73
N GLY A 96 -1.73 0.58 -14.79
CA GLY A 96 -2.00 1.38 -15.98
C GLY A 96 -3.23 0.91 -16.76
N GLY A 97 -3.83 1.82 -17.53
CA GLY A 97 -5.02 1.60 -18.33
C GLY A 97 -4.72 1.25 -19.79
N ALA A 98 -5.72 0.73 -20.49
CA ALA A 98 -5.57 0.33 -21.90
C ALA A 98 -5.60 1.51 -22.89
N PHE A 99 -5.92 2.72 -22.45
CA PHE A 99 -6.10 3.90 -23.31
C PHE A 99 -4.79 4.69 -23.52
N SER A 100 -4.67 5.35 -24.67
CA SER A 100 -3.49 6.17 -24.98
C SER A 100 -3.38 7.36 -24.02
N GLY A 101 -2.29 7.43 -23.25
CA GLY A 101 -2.04 8.47 -22.26
C GLY A 101 -2.05 7.96 -20.81
N PHE A 102 -2.60 6.78 -20.56
CA PHE A 102 -2.74 6.22 -19.20
C PHE A 102 -2.11 4.83 -19.05
N GLN A 103 -1.22 4.42 -19.96
CA GLN A 103 -0.68 3.06 -19.98
C GLN A 103 0.33 2.76 -18.87
N SER A 104 0.93 3.80 -18.30
CA SER A 104 1.87 3.66 -17.19
C SER A 104 1.10 3.37 -15.91
N GLY A 105 1.50 2.31 -15.20
CA GLY A 105 1.18 2.17 -13.79
C GLY A 105 1.90 3.23 -12.97
N ALA A 106 1.57 3.28 -11.68
CA ALA A 106 2.18 4.20 -10.73
C ALA A 106 3.18 3.48 -9.82
N ASP A 107 4.02 4.26 -9.15
CA ASP A 107 5.00 3.75 -8.20
C ASP A 107 4.29 3.20 -6.93
N GLY A 108 4.87 2.17 -6.33
CA GLY A 108 4.48 1.71 -5.00
C GLY A 108 5.00 2.65 -3.92
N GLY A 109 4.32 2.65 -2.77
CA GLY A 109 4.77 3.36 -1.58
C GLY A 109 5.93 2.65 -0.90
N ASP A 110 6.83 3.41 -0.30
CA ASP A 110 7.89 2.84 0.53
C ASP A 110 7.34 2.21 1.83
N GLY A 111 8.11 1.26 2.36
CA GLY A 111 7.77 0.54 3.59
C GLY A 111 8.42 1.14 4.84
N VAL A 112 8.07 0.58 5.99
CA VAL A 112 8.68 0.95 7.28
C VAL A 112 9.24 -0.27 7.99
N LEU A 113 10.43 -0.14 8.59
CA LEU A 113 11.01 -1.16 9.47
C LEU A 113 10.93 -0.71 10.90
N ILE A 114 10.43 -1.60 11.76
CA ILE A 114 10.08 -1.23 13.13
C ILE A 114 10.54 -2.31 14.06
N ILE A 115 11.48 -1.92 14.91
CA ILE A 115 12.11 -2.81 15.87
C ILE A 115 11.63 -2.38 17.25
N ARG A 116 11.09 -3.33 17.98
CA ARG A 116 10.59 -3.13 19.34
C ARG A 116 11.44 -3.93 20.31
N VAL A 117 11.98 -3.26 21.32
CA VAL A 117 12.78 -3.88 22.38
C VAL A 117 12.26 -3.47 23.75
N PRO A 118 12.33 -4.34 24.77
CA PRO A 118 12.07 -3.93 26.15
C PRO A 118 12.96 -2.75 26.54
N GLN A 119 12.45 -1.82 27.34
CA GLN A 119 13.21 -0.63 27.73
C GLN A 119 14.40 -0.95 28.66
N GLU A 120 14.37 -2.13 29.30
CA GLU A 120 15.46 -2.69 30.09
C GLU A 120 16.71 -3.03 29.25
N GLU A 121 16.53 -3.24 27.94
CA GLU A 121 17.64 -3.46 27.02
C GLU A 121 18.44 -2.15 26.77
N PRO A 122 19.77 -2.26 26.58
CA PRO A 122 20.61 -1.12 26.24
C PRO A 122 20.06 -0.31 25.06
N VAL A 123 20.28 1.00 25.09
CA VAL A 123 19.93 1.87 23.97
C VAL A 123 20.83 1.51 22.79
N ALA A 124 20.23 1.04 21.70
CA ALA A 124 20.95 0.75 20.48
C ALA A 124 21.51 2.02 19.83
N THR A 125 22.67 1.89 19.19
CA THR A 125 23.23 2.93 18.31
C THR A 125 22.60 2.81 16.93
N THR A 126 22.20 3.94 16.33
CA THR A 126 21.51 3.95 15.04
C THR A 126 22.13 4.90 14.03
N THR A 127 21.95 4.60 12.74
CA THR A 127 22.16 5.53 11.62
C THR A 127 20.84 5.75 10.88
N GLY A 128 20.76 6.75 9.99
CA GLY A 128 19.54 7.00 9.21
C GLY A 128 18.40 7.70 9.96
N SER A 129 18.68 8.20 11.18
CA SER A 129 17.75 9.02 11.98
C SER A 129 16.36 8.39 12.20
N PRO A 130 16.28 7.17 12.77
CA PRO A 130 14.99 6.57 13.07
C PRO A 130 14.20 7.40 14.07
N THR A 131 12.87 7.32 13.99
CA THR A 131 12.01 7.87 15.04
C THR A 131 12.00 6.91 16.22
N ILE A 132 12.44 7.38 17.39
CA ILE A 132 12.49 6.59 18.62
C ILE A 132 11.29 6.95 19.50
N ARG A 133 10.54 5.95 19.96
CA ARG A 133 9.39 6.14 20.87
C ARG A 133 9.47 5.17 22.05
N THR A 134 8.84 5.54 23.15
CA THR A 134 8.66 4.65 24.31
C THR A 134 7.18 4.51 24.65
N TYR A 135 6.74 3.30 24.97
CA TYR A 135 5.35 3.02 25.29
C TYR A 135 5.22 1.74 26.13
N THR A 136 4.12 1.62 26.86
CA THR A 136 3.83 0.45 27.70
C THR A 136 2.78 -0.43 27.05
N TYR A 137 2.99 -1.74 27.05
CA TYR A 137 2.04 -2.74 26.54
C TYR A 137 2.07 -3.97 27.43
N LEU A 138 0.89 -4.41 27.89
CA LEU A 138 0.76 -5.52 28.83
C LEU A 138 1.71 -5.38 30.02
N SER A 139 1.79 -4.17 30.58
CA SER A 139 2.65 -3.83 31.73
C SER A 139 4.17 -3.88 31.48
N VAL A 140 4.63 -4.06 30.24
CA VAL A 140 6.05 -3.97 29.89
C VAL A 140 6.31 -2.67 29.13
N ALA A 141 7.34 -1.93 29.55
CA ALA A 141 7.79 -0.73 28.86
C ALA A 141 8.72 -1.11 27.69
N TYR A 142 8.47 -0.54 26.52
CA TYR A 142 9.24 -0.79 25.31
C TYR A 142 9.80 0.51 24.74
N ARG A 143 10.90 0.34 24.01
CA ARG A 143 11.46 1.32 23.08
C ARG A 143 11.27 0.79 21.67
N SER A 144 10.74 1.61 20.76
CA SER A 144 10.69 1.30 19.33
C SER A 144 11.62 2.20 18.53
N TYR A 145 12.16 1.64 17.45
CA TYR A 145 12.94 2.33 16.44
C TYR A 145 12.22 2.16 15.10
N GLU A 146 11.67 3.25 14.55
CA GLU A 146 10.98 3.27 13.26
C GLU A 146 11.91 3.87 12.19
N PHE A 147 12.28 3.04 11.22
CA PHE A 147 13.06 3.42 10.05
C PHE A 147 12.10 3.55 8.85
N ARG A 148 12.02 4.77 8.31
CA ARG A 148 11.36 5.06 7.03
C ARG A 148 12.34 5.16 5.86
N ASN A 149 13.62 5.32 6.19
CA ASN A 149 14.72 5.34 5.24
C ASN A 149 15.74 4.26 5.62
N SER A 150 16.75 4.06 4.78
CA SER A 150 17.87 3.18 5.09
C SER A 150 18.61 3.59 6.36
N GLY A 151 19.01 2.61 7.17
CA GLY A 151 19.82 2.82 8.37
C GLY A 151 20.30 1.50 8.96
N THR A 152 21.02 1.61 10.08
CA THR A 152 21.53 0.46 10.85
C THR A 152 21.12 0.60 12.31
N ILE A 153 21.02 -0.53 12.99
CA ILE A 153 20.83 -0.62 14.45
C ILE A 153 21.83 -1.63 15.03
N VAL A 154 22.50 -1.26 16.12
CA VAL A 154 23.50 -2.10 16.78
C VAL A 154 23.30 -2.03 18.30
N TRP A 155 23.27 -3.19 18.94
CA TRP A 155 23.27 -3.35 20.40
C TRP A 155 24.67 -3.75 20.88
#